data_AF-A0A7G7W8P8-F1
#
_entry.id   AF-A0A7G7W8P8-F1
#
_cell.length_a   1.000
_cell.length_b   1.000
_cell.length_c   1.000
_cell.angle_alpha   90.00
_cell.angle_beta   90.00
_cell.angle_gamma   90.00
#
_symmetry.space_group_name_H-M   'P 1'
#
loop_
_entity.id
_entity.type
_entity.pdbx_description
1 polymer ?
#
loop_
_entity_poly.entity_id
_entity_poly.type
_entity_poly.pdbx_seq_one_letter_code
_entity_poly.pdbx_strand_id
1 'polypeptide(L)' 'MTDKQNEQDGTEWDDILNHLRQVRQQVREQGPLPEAEKAEVTSAFHRGLALLEGQARDMRGNLKGSSGKW' A
#
# COMPACT_ATOMS: atom_id res chain seq x y z
N MET A 1 -1.37 22.68 -1.24
CA MET A 1 -0.64 21.73 -2.11
C MET A 1 -0.89 20.26 -1.72
N THR A 2 -1.95 19.98 -0.96
CA THR A 2 -2.18 18.67 -0.30
C THR A 2 -2.96 17.68 -1.16
N ASP A 3 -3.68 18.16 -2.18
CA ASP A 3 -4.54 17.32 -3.03
C ASP A 3 -3.74 16.39 -3.95
N LYS A 4 -2.63 16.89 -4.50
CA LYS A 4 -1.82 16.15 -5.49
C LYS A 4 -1.02 14.98 -4.91
N GLN A 5 -0.67 15.02 -3.63
CA GLN A 5 0.01 13.89 -2.97
C GLN A 5 -0.97 12.73 -2.74
N ASN A 6 -2.22 13.04 -2.37
CA ASN A 6 -3.22 12.03 -2.09
C ASN A 6 -3.65 11.24 -3.35
N GLU A 7 -3.69 11.89 -4.53
CA GLU A 7 -3.94 11.20 -5.81
C GLU A 7 -2.77 10.30 -6.24
N GLN A 8 -1.53 10.72 -6.01
CA GLN A 8 -0.35 9.90 -6.31
C GLN A 8 -0.25 8.68 -5.38
N ASP A 9 -0.51 8.88 -4.09
CA ASP A 9 -0.51 7.79 -3.09
C ASP A 9 -1.64 6.79 -3.35
N GLY A 10 -2.81 7.26 -3.81
CA GLY A 10 -3.92 6.39 -4.22
C GLY A 10 -3.58 5.53 -5.44
N THR A 11 -2.92 6.12 -6.44
CA THR A 11 -2.49 5.39 -7.64
C THR A 11 -1.45 4.32 -7.33
N GLU A 12 -0.45 4.66 -6.49
CA GLU A 12 0.58 3.72 -6.06
C GLU A 12 0.00 2.54 -5.26
N TRP A 13 -1.01 2.81 -4.41
CA TRP A 13 -1.70 1.78 -3.65
C TRP A 13 -2.46 0.80 -4.56
N ASP A 14 -3.22 1.32 -5.52
CA ASP A 14 -3.96 0.50 -6.48
C ASP A 14 -3.02 -0.36 -7.35
N ASP A 15 -1.87 0.18 -7.75
CA ASP A 15 -0.85 -0.54 -8.50
C ASP A 15 -0.25 -1.70 -7.70
N ILE A 16 0.10 -1.47 -6.42
CA ILE A 16 0.60 -2.51 -5.52
C ILE A 16 -0.45 -3.62 -5.33
N LEU A 17 -1.71 -3.24 -5.09
CA LEU A 17 -2.79 -4.21 -4.92
C LEU A 17 -3.06 -5.03 -6.18
N ASN A 18 -3.03 -4.40 -7.35
CA ASN A 18 -3.21 -5.08 -8.62
C ASN A 18 -2.08 -6.07 -8.88
N HIS A 19 -0.83 -5.66 -8.63
CA HIS A 19 0.34 -6.52 -8.75
C HIS A 19 0.24 -7.74 -7.82
N LEU A 20 -0.07 -7.55 -6.53
CA LEU A 20 -0.23 -8.65 -5.57
C LEU A 20 -1.39 -9.60 -5.96
N ARG A 21 -2.47 -9.07 -6.54
CA ARG A 21 -3.61 -9.88 -7.02
C ARG A 21 -3.21 -10.76 -8.19
N GLN A 22 -2.44 -10.23 -9.15
CA GLN A 22 -1.92 -10.99 -10.29
C GLN A 22 -0.99 -12.10 -9.82
N VAL A 23 -0.05 -11.77 -8.93
CA VAL A 23 0.90 -12.73 -8.36
C VAL A 23 0.17 -13.85 -7.61
N ARG A 24 -0.85 -13.53 -6.81
CA ARG A 24 -1.70 -14.54 -6.16
C ARG A 24 -2.37 -15.47 -7.18
N GLN A 25 -2.85 -14.92 -8.30
CA GLN A 25 -3.49 -15.71 -9.35
C GLN A 25 -2.47 -16.64 -10.03
N GLN A 26 -1.29 -16.13 -10.36
CA GLN A 26 -0.17 -16.93 -10.89
C GLN A 26 0.17 -18.08 -9.94
N VAL A 27 0.27 -17.82 -8.63
CA VAL A 27 0.56 -18.87 -7.64
C VAL A 27 -0.52 -19.95 -7.61
N ARG A 28 -1.79 -19.57 -7.75
CA ARG A 28 -2.91 -20.52 -7.78
C ARG A 28 -2.90 -21.38 -9.05
N GLU A 29 -2.54 -20.82 -10.18
CA GLU A 29 -2.59 -21.49 -11.48
C GLU A 29 -1.34 -22.30 -11.80
N GLN A 30 -0.16 -21.76 -11.48
CA GLN A 30 1.14 -22.25 -11.93
C GLN A 30 1.98 -22.84 -10.78
N GLY A 31 1.53 -22.68 -9.53
CA GLY A 31 2.27 -23.13 -8.34
C GLY A 31 3.19 -22.05 -7.77
N PRO A 32 4.03 -22.39 -6.79
CA PRO A 32 4.82 -21.42 -6.05
C PRO A 32 5.76 -20.59 -6.94
N LEU A 33 5.89 -19.31 -6.63
CA LEU A 33 6.78 -18.39 -7.35
C LEU A 33 8.25 -18.85 -7.25
N PRO A 34 9.07 -18.57 -8.28
CA PRO A 34 10.53 -18.67 -8.20
C PRO A 34 11.09 -17.77 -7.09
N GLU A 35 12.20 -18.17 -6.45
CA GLU A 35 12.83 -17.38 -5.36
C GLU A 35 13.17 -15.94 -5.76
N ALA A 36 13.56 -15.72 -7.03
CA ALA A 36 13.84 -14.39 -7.54
C ALA A 36 12.60 -13.47 -7.49
N GLU A 37 11.44 -13.98 -7.87
CA GLU A 37 10.17 -13.25 -7.86
C GLU A 37 9.62 -13.08 -6.44
N LYS A 38 9.89 -14.04 -5.53
CA LYS A 38 9.46 -13.93 -4.12
C LYS A 38 10.04 -12.68 -3.45
N ALA A 39 11.30 -12.37 -3.70
CA ALA A 39 11.95 -11.20 -3.10
C ALA A 39 11.29 -9.89 -3.56
N GLU A 40 10.96 -9.79 -4.86
CA GLU A 40 10.26 -8.64 -5.44
C GLU A 40 8.86 -8.47 -4.87
N VAL A 41 8.08 -9.56 -4.83
CA VAL A 41 6.72 -9.58 -4.26
C VAL A 41 6.72 -9.22 -2.78
N THR A 42 7.71 -9.72 -2.02
CA THR A 42 7.88 -9.39 -0.61
C THR A 42 8.19 -7.91 -0.41
N SER A 43 9.02 -7.33 -1.29
CA SER A 43 9.31 -5.89 -1.29
C SER A 43 8.06 -5.06 -1.58
N ALA A 44 7.28 -5.44 -2.60
CA ALA A 44 6.01 -4.77 -2.95
C ALA A 44 5.00 -4.85 -1.79
N PHE A 45 4.92 -5.99 -1.11
CA PHE A 45 4.08 -6.16 0.07
C PHE A 45 4.50 -5.24 1.23
N HIS A 46 5.80 -5.18 1.55
CA HIS A 46 6.30 -4.27 2.59
C HIS A 46 6.08 -2.80 2.24
N ARG A 47 6.21 -2.42 0.96
CA ARG A 47 5.91 -1.06 0.50
C ARG A 47 4.44 -0.71 0.72
N GLY A 48 3.53 -1.63 0.42
CA GLY A 48 2.11 -1.48 0.73
C GLY A 48 1.84 -1.30 2.22
N LEU A 49 2.48 -2.09 3.10
CA LEU A 49 2.35 -1.93 4.55
C LEU A 49 2.83 -0.56 5.03
N ALA A 50 3.96 -0.06 4.49
CA ALA A 50 4.49 1.24 4.85
C ALA A 50 3.53 2.38 4.46
N LEU A 51 2.88 2.29 3.29
CA LEU A 51 1.86 3.25 2.86
C LEU A 51 0.65 3.25 3.80
N LEU A 52 0.15 2.07 4.16
CA LEU A 52 -0.95 1.91 5.13
C LEU A 52 -0.59 2.48 6.50
N GLU A 53 0.61 2.21 7.00
CA GLU A 53 1.09 2.74 8.28
C GLU A 53 1.22 4.27 8.25
N GLY A 54 1.68 4.83 7.12
CA GLY A 54 1.72 6.28 6.89
C GLY A 54 0.32 6.89 6.97
N GLN A 55 -0.62 6.36 6.19
CA GLN A 55 -2.02 6.83 6.21
C GLN A 55 -2.67 6.67 7.59
N ALA A 56 -2.44 5.56 8.29
CA ALA A 56 -2.96 5.35 9.65
C ALA A 56 -2.37 6.35 10.65
N ARG A 57 -1.09 6.70 10.51
CA ARG A 57 -0.43 7.71 11.34
C ARG A 57 -0.99 9.10 11.05
N ASP A 58 -1.21 9.44 9.78
CA ASP A 58 -1.78 10.73 9.38
C ASP A 58 -3.23 10.89 9.85
N MET A 59 -4.05 9.84 9.72
CA MET A 59 -5.40 9.80 10.29
C MET A 59 -5.36 10.02 11.82
N ARG A 60 -4.44 9.37 12.53
CA ARG A 60 -4.27 9.54 13.99
C ARG A 60 -3.75 10.93 14.36
N GLY A 61 -2.88 11.52 13.54
CA GLY A 61 -2.35 12.87 13.71
C GLY A 61 -3.42 13.94 13.51
N ASN A 62 -4.25 13.79 12.48
CA ASN A 62 -5.37 14.68 12.19
C ASN A 62 -6.47 14.60 13.27
N LEU A 63 -6.67 13.44 13.90
CA LEU A 63 -7.55 13.31 15.06
C LEU A 63 -7.03 14.05 16.31
N LYS A 64 -5.71 14.20 16.48
CA LYS A 64 -5.12 14.96 17.60
C LYS A 64 -5.20 16.48 17.44
N GLY A 65 -5.37 16.98 16.20
CA GLY A 65 -5.57 18.41 15.91
C GLY A 65 -7.02 18.89 16.03
N SER A 66 -8.00 17.98 15.99
CA SER A 66 -9.42 18.28 16.16
C SER A 66 -9.83 18.29 17.64
N SER A 67 -9.06 18.96 18.49
CA SER A 67 -9.50 19.30 19.85
C SER A 67 -9.97 20.75 19.86
N GLY A 68 -11.27 20.94 19.70
CA GLY A 68 -12.03 22.09 20.20
C GLY A 68 -11.69 23.47 19.64
N LYS A 69 -12.35 23.85 18.54
CA LYS A 69 -12.83 25.23 18.39
C LYS A 69 -14.17 25.21 17.67
N TRP A 70 -15.22 24.93 18.45
CA TRP A 70 -16.58 25.38 18.17
C TRP A 70 -16.75 26.76 18.78
#